data_AF-A0A2Z3H1W0-F1
#
_entry.id   AF-A0A2Z3H1W0-F1
#
_cell.length_a   1.000
_cell.length_b   1.000
_cell.length_c   1.000
_cell.angle_alpha   90.00
_cell.angle_beta   90.00
_cell.angle_gamma   90.00
#
_symmetry.space_group_name_H-M   'P 1'
#
loop_
_entity.id
_entity.type
_entity.pdbx_description
1 polymer ?
#
loop_
_entity_poly.entity_id
_entity_poly.type
_entity_poly.pdbx_seq_one_letter_code
_entity_poly.pdbx_strand_id
1 'polypeptide(L)'
;MSVLKLKCPECRAGLKSGSGFKAGQTVCCPKCETYFVVEDPDEGDEPAKPRAAVKAVRAAVADEDDEEEDERPRKKKKKRRAADDEGSYKNSPLRFVILGVLVVIMLVLAFFLYKKKQSEAAEGGMAPEDIPPVDVQPVPGGKMAPKLTPPAVNVVPPGAPK
;
A
#
# COMPACT_ATOMS: atom_id res chain seq x y z
N MET A 1 -4.69 -11.14 -17.11
CA MET A 1 -3.43 -10.46 -16.78
C MET A 1 -2.80 -11.21 -15.61
N SER A 2 -1.59 -11.73 -15.77
CA SER A 2 -0.88 -12.49 -14.74
C SER A 2 -0.45 -11.56 -13.60
N VAL A 3 -0.93 -11.84 -12.38
CA VAL A 3 -0.50 -11.11 -11.19
C VAL A 3 0.87 -11.61 -10.78
N LEU A 4 1.92 -10.90 -11.19
CA LEU A 4 3.29 -11.15 -10.74
C LEU A 4 3.42 -10.77 -9.26
N LYS A 5 3.93 -11.71 -8.45
CA LYS A 5 4.16 -11.54 -7.02
C LYS A 5 5.66 -11.36 -6.80
N LEU A 6 6.08 -10.18 -6.37
CA LEU A 6 7.48 -9.89 -6.01
C LEU A 6 7.65 -9.92 -4.49
N LYS A 7 8.83 -10.33 -4.03
CA LYS A 7 9.20 -10.32 -2.60
C LYS A 7 10.26 -9.27 -2.37
N CYS A 8 10.09 -8.44 -1.36
CA CYS A 8 11.12 -7.49 -0.94
C CYS A 8 12.37 -8.25 -0.43
N PRO A 9 13.60 -7.86 -0.82
CA PRO A 9 14.82 -8.53 -0.38
C PRO A 9 15.10 -8.37 1.13
N GLU A 10 14.77 -7.22 1.71
CA GLU A 10 15.02 -6.93 3.13
C GLU A 10 14.01 -7.61 4.07
N CYS A 11 12.71 -7.34 3.87
CA CYS A 11 11.67 -7.77 4.81
C CYS A 11 10.84 -8.98 4.34
N ARG A 12 11.10 -9.50 3.13
CA ARG A 12 10.37 -10.62 2.50
C ARG A 12 8.87 -10.41 2.32
N ALA A 13 8.39 -9.17 2.41
CA ALA A 13 6.99 -8.85 2.16
C ALA A 13 6.63 -9.09 0.69
N GLY A 14 5.50 -9.77 0.45
CA GLY A 14 4.97 -9.97 -0.89
C GLY A 14 4.24 -8.73 -1.40
N LEU A 15 4.74 -8.12 -2.46
CA LEU A 15 4.07 -7.03 -3.19
C LEU A 15 3.24 -7.62 -4.34
N LYS A 16 2.03 -7.09 -4.50
CA LYS A 16 1.11 -7.44 -5.60
C LYS A 16 0.77 -6.16 -6.36
N SER A 17 1.05 -6.14 -7.65
CA SER A 17 0.64 -5.06 -8.55
C SER A 17 -0.51 -5.51 -9.41
N GLY A 18 -1.58 -4.70 -9.46
CA GLY A 18 -2.72 -4.95 -10.35
C GLY A 18 -2.36 -4.83 -11.83
N SER A 19 -1.38 -3.98 -12.15
CA SER A 19 -0.89 -3.70 -13.50
C SER A 19 0.28 -4.58 -13.95
N GLY A 20 0.81 -5.46 -13.07
CA GLY A 20 2.13 -6.05 -13.26
C GLY A 20 3.27 -5.05 -12.99
N PHE A 21 4.48 -5.57 -12.81
CA PHE A 21 5.70 -4.79 -12.70
C PHE A 21 6.45 -4.86 -14.03
N LYS A 22 7.02 -3.75 -14.48
CA LYS A 22 7.86 -3.76 -15.67
C LYS A 22 9.31 -4.03 -15.28
N ALA A 23 9.96 -4.76 -16.18
CA ALA A 23 11.39 -4.73 -16.41
C ALA A 23 12.11 -3.46 -15.98
N GLY A 24 13.10 -3.57 -15.08
CA GLY A 24 13.94 -2.43 -14.69
C GLY A 24 13.23 -1.34 -13.88
N GLN A 25 11.98 -1.53 -13.48
CA GLN A 25 11.25 -0.56 -12.66
C GLN A 25 11.74 -0.62 -11.21
N THR A 26 12.06 0.54 -10.63
CA THR A 26 12.30 0.68 -9.19
C THR A 26 11.00 0.65 -8.41
N VAL A 27 10.91 -0.26 -7.44
CA VAL A 27 9.75 -0.45 -6.57
C VAL A 27 10.14 -0.15 -5.13
N CYS A 28 9.29 0.58 -4.41
CA CYS A 28 9.46 0.85 -2.97
C CYS A 28 8.63 -0.15 -2.15
N CYS A 29 9.24 -0.79 -1.15
CA CYS A 29 8.53 -1.68 -0.24
C CYS A 29 7.74 -0.89 0.81
N PRO A 30 6.42 -1.05 0.96
CA PRO A 30 5.63 -0.30 1.94
C PRO A 30 5.84 -0.74 3.39
N LYS A 31 6.64 -1.80 3.64
CA LYS A 31 6.96 -2.25 5.02
C LYS A 31 8.27 -1.72 5.56
N CYS A 32 9.27 -1.53 4.70
CA CYS A 32 10.63 -1.18 5.12
C CYS A 32 11.25 -0.06 4.27
N GLU A 33 10.47 0.53 3.36
CA GLU A 33 10.82 1.68 2.50
C GLU A 33 12.07 1.49 1.62
N THR A 34 12.54 0.25 1.49
CA THR A 34 13.69 -0.07 0.65
C THR A 34 13.29 -0.03 -0.83
N TYR A 35 14.12 0.62 -1.63
CA TYR A 35 14.00 0.69 -3.08
C TYR A 35 14.82 -0.44 -3.70
N PHE A 36 14.21 -1.22 -4.59
CA PHE A 36 14.91 -2.26 -5.34
C PHE A 36 14.41 -2.30 -6.79
N VAL A 37 15.26 -2.79 -7.68
CA VAL A 37 14.98 -2.90 -9.12
C VAL A 37 14.43 -4.29 -9.41
N VAL A 38 13.37 -4.37 -10.23
CA VAL A 38 12.86 -5.65 -10.72
C VAL A 38 13.77 -6.13 -11.86
N GLU A 39 14.55 -7.18 -11.60
CA GLU A 39 15.29 -7.89 -12.65
C GLU A 39 14.32 -8.70 -13.52
N ASP A 40 14.46 -8.56 -14.83
CA ASP A 40 13.69 -9.35 -15.78
C ASP A 40 14.17 -10.79 -15.82
N PRO A 41 13.31 -11.76 -15.49
CA PRO A 41 13.64 -13.16 -15.71
C PRO A 41 13.65 -13.54 -17.20
N ASP A 42 13.31 -12.62 -18.12
CA ASP A 42 13.04 -12.93 -19.54
C ASP A 42 14.26 -12.77 -20.46
N GLU A 43 15.38 -12.15 -20.02
CA GLU A 43 16.54 -11.89 -20.89
C GLU A 43 17.69 -12.91 -20.73
N GLY A 44 17.49 -14.00 -19.97
CA GLY A 44 18.58 -14.90 -19.56
C GLY A 44 18.36 -16.41 -19.74
N ASP A 45 17.21 -16.88 -20.24
CA ASP A 45 16.98 -18.32 -20.45
C ASP A 45 16.74 -18.61 -21.94
N GLU A 46 17.84 -18.74 -22.69
CA GLU A 46 17.83 -19.58 -23.88
C GLU A 46 17.27 -20.94 -23.46
N PRO A 47 16.15 -21.42 -24.05
CA PRO A 47 15.52 -22.66 -23.62
C PRO A 47 16.48 -23.82 -23.89
N ALA A 48 17.18 -24.26 -22.86
CA ALA A 48 17.91 -25.52 -22.88
C ALA A 48 16.88 -26.64 -23.09
N LYS A 49 16.88 -27.16 -24.33
CA LYS A 49 16.13 -28.32 -24.85
C LYS A 49 15.51 -29.19 -23.75
N PRO A 50 14.18 -29.39 -23.72
CA PRO A 50 13.58 -30.36 -22.81
C PRO A 50 14.10 -31.75 -23.15
N ARG A 51 14.94 -32.30 -22.27
CA ARG A 51 15.29 -33.73 -22.30
C ARG A 51 14.04 -34.53 -21.98
N ALA A 52 13.78 -35.49 -22.85
CA ALA A 52 12.61 -36.34 -22.86
C ALA A 52 12.42 -37.16 -21.57
N ALA A 53 11.14 -37.34 -21.25
CA ALA A 53 10.53 -38.55 -20.71
C ALA A 53 11.19 -39.25 -19.51
N VAL A 54 10.53 -39.20 -18.35
CA VAL A 54 10.36 -40.42 -17.54
C VAL A 54 8.90 -40.56 -17.10
N LYS A 55 8.27 -41.58 -17.66
CA LYS A 55 6.96 -42.15 -17.30
C LYS A 55 7.22 -43.21 -16.21
N ALA A 56 6.55 -43.13 -15.07
CA ALA A 56 6.32 -44.24 -14.13
C ALA A 56 5.07 -43.84 -13.32
N VAL A 57 3.86 -44.40 -13.44
CA VAL A 57 3.35 -45.80 -13.49
C VAL A 57 3.50 -46.56 -12.16
N ARG A 58 2.32 -46.76 -11.52
CA ARG A 58 1.89 -47.80 -10.55
C ARG A 58 2.49 -47.75 -9.13
N ALA A 59 1.85 -48.21 -8.05
CA ALA A 59 0.81 -49.23 -7.84
C ALA A 59 0.04 -48.88 -6.53
N ALA A 60 -1.29 -49.02 -6.46
CA ALA A 60 -2.02 -50.17 -5.92
C ALA A 60 -1.67 -50.56 -4.47
N VAL A 61 -2.56 -50.24 -3.52
CA VAL A 61 -2.82 -51.07 -2.34
C VAL A 61 -4.34 -51.19 -2.23
N ALA A 62 -4.80 -52.42 -2.41
CA ALA A 62 -6.14 -52.89 -2.11
C ALA A 62 -6.29 -53.03 -0.59
N ASP A 63 -7.46 -52.67 -0.07
CA ASP A 63 -8.01 -53.24 1.15
C ASP A 63 -9.54 -53.17 0.99
N GLU A 64 -10.10 -54.25 0.45
CA GLU A 64 -11.49 -54.63 0.66
C GLU A 64 -11.51 -55.43 1.96
N ASP A 65 -12.17 -54.96 3.00
CA ASP A 65 -13.11 -55.77 3.78
C ASP A 65 -13.95 -54.91 4.73
N ASP A 66 -15.09 -55.48 5.09
CA ASP A 66 -15.99 -55.15 6.22
C ASP A 66 -17.16 -54.19 5.96
N GLU A 67 -18.23 -54.81 5.47
CA GLU A 67 -19.62 -54.46 5.72
C GLU A 67 -19.91 -54.49 7.23
N GLU A 68 -20.35 -53.37 7.84
CA GLU A 68 -21.40 -53.45 8.85
C GLU A 68 -22.13 -52.12 9.06
N GLU A 69 -23.45 -52.25 9.17
CA GLU A 69 -24.46 -51.21 9.30
C GLU A 69 -24.27 -50.38 10.57
N ASP A 70 -24.09 -49.06 10.43
CA ASP A 70 -24.53 -48.14 11.49
C ASP A 70 -25.12 -46.88 10.86
N GLU A 71 -26.45 -46.86 10.86
CA GLU A 71 -27.34 -45.79 10.43
C GLU A 71 -27.25 -44.60 11.39
N ARG A 72 -26.09 -43.95 11.40
CA ARG A 72 -25.83 -42.75 12.21
C ARG A 72 -26.32 -41.51 11.45
N PRO A 73 -27.10 -40.60 12.05
CA PRO A 73 -27.61 -39.43 11.36
C PRO A 73 -26.44 -38.58 10.84
N ARG A 74 -26.37 -38.46 9.50
CA ARG A 74 -25.33 -37.76 8.75
C ARG A 74 -25.12 -36.35 9.31
N LYS A 75 -24.09 -36.17 10.14
CA LYS A 75 -23.54 -34.84 10.45
C LYS A 75 -22.98 -34.29 9.14
N LYS A 76 -23.79 -33.46 8.47
CA LYS A 76 -23.42 -32.70 7.27
C LYS A 76 -22.07 -32.02 7.51
N LYS A 77 -21.01 -32.52 6.86
CA LYS A 77 -19.71 -31.84 6.78
C LYS A 77 -19.96 -30.50 6.08
N LYS A 78 -20.08 -29.43 6.87
CA LYS A 78 -20.12 -28.05 6.38
C LYS A 78 -18.81 -27.78 5.66
N LYS A 79 -18.82 -27.97 4.34
CA LYS A 79 -17.73 -27.63 3.41
C LYS A 79 -17.30 -26.20 3.73
N ARG A 80 -16.11 -26.07 4.33
CA ARG A 80 -15.41 -24.79 4.52
C ARG A 80 -15.31 -24.11 3.16
N ARG A 81 -16.17 -23.11 2.93
CA ARG A 81 -15.96 -22.11 1.89
C ARG A 81 -14.92 -21.15 2.45
N ALA A 82 -13.65 -21.42 2.13
CA ALA A 82 -12.55 -20.49 2.27
C ALA A 82 -12.39 -19.76 0.93
N ALA A 83 -13.31 -18.84 0.66
CA ALA A 83 -13.26 -17.86 -0.42
C ALA A 83 -14.48 -16.94 -0.22
N ASP A 84 -14.28 -15.63 -0.33
CA ASP A 84 -15.29 -14.56 -0.18
C ASP A 84 -15.62 -14.08 1.25
N ASP A 85 -14.61 -13.62 1.99
CA ASP A 85 -14.78 -12.67 3.10
C ASP A 85 -14.48 -11.22 2.66
N GLU A 86 -14.72 -10.88 1.39
CA GLU A 86 -14.51 -9.52 0.87
C GLU A 86 -15.73 -8.59 1.13
N GLY A 87 -16.86 -9.16 1.58
CA GLY A 87 -18.07 -8.43 1.94
C GLY A 87 -18.19 -8.02 3.42
N SER A 88 -17.41 -8.62 4.32
CA SER A 88 -17.57 -8.49 5.79
C SER A 88 -16.70 -7.40 6.42
N TYR A 89 -16.10 -6.51 5.62
CA TYR A 89 -15.27 -5.42 6.16
C TYR A 89 -16.08 -4.16 6.48
N LYS A 90 -17.30 -4.03 5.96
CA LYS A 90 -18.09 -2.77 6.07
C LYS A 90 -18.76 -2.57 7.42
N ASN A 91 -19.10 -3.66 8.13
CA ASN A 91 -19.78 -3.63 9.43
C ASN A 91 -18.94 -4.24 10.56
N SER A 92 -17.64 -4.45 10.35
CA SER A 92 -16.79 -5.07 11.36
C SER A 92 -16.46 -4.07 12.49
N PRO A 93 -16.64 -4.45 13.77
CA PRO A 93 -16.28 -3.59 14.91
C PRO A 93 -14.82 -3.15 14.90
N LEU A 94 -13.94 -3.92 14.23
CA LEU A 94 -12.54 -3.57 14.03
C LEU A 94 -12.35 -2.20 13.35
N ARG A 95 -13.24 -1.79 12.45
CA ARG A 95 -13.16 -0.48 11.78
C ARG A 95 -13.37 0.67 12.75
N PHE A 96 -14.29 0.53 13.70
CA PHE A 96 -14.53 1.55 14.72
C PHE A 96 -13.35 1.66 15.69
N VAL A 97 -12.71 0.53 16.02
CA VAL A 97 -11.48 0.54 16.83
C VAL A 97 -10.37 1.28 16.10
N ILE A 98 -10.13 0.98 14.82
CA ILE A 98 -9.09 1.65 14.02
C ILE A 98 -9.37 3.15 13.89
N LEU A 99 -10.61 3.54 13.58
CA LEU A 99 -11.01 4.95 13.50
C LEU A 99 -10.87 5.67 14.84
N GLY A 100 -11.25 5.02 15.94
CA GLY A 100 -11.10 5.56 17.29
C GLY A 100 -9.64 5.82 17.64
N VAL A 101 -8.75 4.87 17.37
CA VAL A 101 -7.31 5.04 17.59
C VAL A 101 -6.75 6.20 16.75
N LEU A 102 -7.16 6.32 15.49
CA LEU A 102 -6.74 7.41 14.60
C LEU A 102 -7.15 8.80 15.15
N VAL A 103 -8.38 8.92 15.65
CA VAL A 103 -8.89 10.16 16.27
C VAL A 103 -8.12 10.48 17.55
N VAL A 104 -7.85 9.49 18.40
CA VAL A 104 -7.09 9.69 19.64
C VAL A 104 -5.67 10.19 19.35
N ILE A 105 -4.98 9.62 18.35
CA ILE A 105 -3.63 10.07 17.94
C ILE A 105 -3.68 11.53 17.48
N MET A 106 -4.65 11.91 16.64
CA MET A 106 -4.81 13.29 16.18
C MET A 106 -5.07 14.26 17.34
N LEU A 107 -5.90 13.88 18.32
CA LEU A 107 -6.17 14.70 19.50
C LEU A 107 -4.94 14.86 20.40
N VAL A 108 -4.14 13.80 20.60
CA VAL A 108 -2.91 13.86 21.39
C VAL A 108 -1.87 14.78 20.73
N LEU A 109 -1.69 14.67 19.40
CA LEU A 109 -0.78 15.55 18.66
C LEU A 109 -1.26 17.01 18.70
N ALA A 110 -2.55 17.25 18.49
CA ALA A 110 -3.15 18.58 18.61
C ALA A 110 -2.95 19.16 20.02
N PHE A 111 -3.13 18.35 21.08
CA PHE A 111 -2.90 18.77 22.46
C PHE A 111 -1.42 19.09 22.74
N PHE A 112 -0.48 18.28 22.24
CA PHE A 112 0.95 18.55 22.37
C PHE A 112 1.37 19.84 21.65
N LEU A 113 0.88 20.04 20.42
CA LEU A 113 1.11 21.28 19.68
C LEU A 113 0.46 22.49 20.36
N TYR A 114 -0.72 22.30 20.97
CA TYR A 114 -1.39 23.35 21.73
C TYR A 114 -0.59 23.72 22.99
N LYS A 115 -0.09 22.75 23.77
CA LYS A 115 0.78 23.03 24.91
C LYS A 115 2.08 23.70 24.49
N LYS A 116 2.71 23.24 23.39
CA LYS A 116 3.93 23.87 22.86
C LYS A 116 3.68 25.32 22.46
N LYS A 117 2.59 25.59 21.75
CA LYS A 117 2.19 26.96 21.38
C LYS A 117 1.92 27.82 22.62
N GLN A 118 1.34 27.26 23.68
CA GLN A 118 1.13 28.00 24.92
C GLN A 118 2.44 28.28 25.67
N SER A 119 3.41 27.37 25.69
CA SER A 119 4.74 27.68 26.26
C SER A 119 5.44 28.77 25.46
N GLU A 120 5.35 28.74 24.13
CA GLU A 120 5.90 29.78 23.27
C GLU A 120 5.18 31.13 23.44
N ALA A 121 3.87 31.14 23.73
CA ALA A 121 3.14 32.38 24.02
C ALA A 121 3.42 32.91 25.43
N ALA A 122 3.70 32.04 26.40
CA ALA A 122 4.04 32.43 27.77
C ALA A 122 5.47 32.97 27.87
N GLU A 123 6.41 32.43 27.09
CA GLU A 123 7.83 32.85 27.10
C GLU A 123 8.15 33.88 26.00
N GLY A 124 7.46 33.82 24.86
CA GLY A 124 7.62 34.72 23.71
C GLY A 124 6.68 35.92 23.71
N GLY A 125 5.87 36.11 24.76
CA GLY A 125 5.19 37.37 25.06
C GLY A 125 6.14 38.47 25.56
N MET A 126 7.43 38.40 25.20
CA MET A 126 8.32 39.55 25.23
C MET A 126 7.68 40.61 24.33
N ALA A 127 7.46 41.78 24.92
CA ALA A 127 6.83 42.93 24.29
C ALA A 127 7.32 43.13 22.85
N PRO A 128 6.51 43.73 21.95
CA PRO A 128 7.06 44.28 20.73
C PRO A 128 8.21 45.21 21.12
N GLU A 129 9.45 44.71 21.02
CA GLU A 129 10.63 45.55 21.09
C GLU A 129 10.43 46.58 19.99
N ASP A 130 10.41 47.84 20.42
CA ASP A 130 10.69 49.02 19.63
C ASP A 130 11.58 48.66 18.44
N ILE A 131 10.95 48.43 17.29
CA ILE A 131 11.64 48.56 16.02
C ILE A 131 11.84 50.07 15.91
N PRO A 132 13.05 50.63 16.13
CA PRO A 132 13.25 52.05 15.88
C PRO A 132 12.83 52.31 14.43
N PRO A 133 12.16 53.44 14.13
CA PRO A 133 11.68 53.73 12.80
C PRO A 133 12.86 53.68 11.83
N VAL A 134 12.96 52.57 11.09
CA VAL A 134 13.92 52.46 10.00
C VAL A 134 13.34 53.36 8.92
N ASP A 135 14.00 54.48 8.70
CA ASP A 135 13.76 55.42 7.60
C ASP A 135 13.79 54.64 6.27
N VAL A 136 12.61 54.21 5.82
CA VAL A 136 12.45 53.59 4.51
C VAL A 136 12.55 54.71 3.47
N GLN A 137 13.77 54.94 2.98
CA GLN A 137 13.94 55.73 1.76
C GLN A 137 13.13 55.08 0.63
N PRO A 138 12.31 55.86 -0.11
CA PRO A 138 11.58 55.34 -1.25
C PRO A 138 12.55 54.97 -2.36
N VAL A 139 12.71 53.67 -2.61
CA VAL A 139 13.48 53.17 -3.75
C VAL A 139 12.67 53.46 -5.03
N PRO A 140 13.16 54.28 -5.97
CA PRO A 140 12.43 54.60 -7.19
C PRO A 140 12.60 53.47 -8.21
N GLY A 141 11.47 52.90 -8.64
CA GLY A 141 11.35 52.39 -10.02
C GLY A 141 11.92 51.00 -10.32
N GLY A 142 11.51 49.97 -9.59
CA GLY A 142 11.63 48.58 -10.03
C GLY A 142 10.42 48.15 -10.86
N LYS A 143 10.54 48.19 -12.19
CA LYS A 143 9.49 47.75 -13.15
C LYS A 143 9.06 46.32 -12.84
N MET A 144 7.75 46.16 -12.60
CA MET A 144 7.06 44.89 -12.42
C MET A 144 7.32 43.95 -13.60
N ALA A 145 7.97 42.81 -13.34
CA ALA A 145 8.04 41.69 -14.27
C ALA A 145 6.73 40.86 -14.18
N PRO A 146 6.27 40.29 -15.31
CA PRO A 146 4.89 39.82 -15.47
C PRO A 146 4.60 38.46 -14.81
N LYS A 147 3.35 38.33 -14.37
CA LYS A 147 2.64 37.10 -14.00
C LYS A 147 3.00 35.92 -14.92
N LEU A 148 3.72 34.94 -14.38
CA LEU A 148 3.80 33.61 -14.94
C LEU A 148 2.47 32.89 -14.67
N THR A 149 1.64 32.80 -15.71
CA THR A 149 0.49 31.91 -15.77
C THR A 149 0.96 30.45 -15.73
N PRO A 150 0.42 29.60 -14.83
CA PRO A 150 0.73 28.17 -14.86
C PRO A 150 0.14 27.52 -16.13
N PRO A 151 0.84 26.57 -16.76
CA PRO A 151 0.35 25.88 -17.95
C PRO A 151 -0.88 25.02 -17.60
N ALA A 152 -1.89 25.11 -18.46
CA ALA A 152 -3.12 24.34 -18.38
C ALA A 152 -2.82 22.83 -18.38
N VAL A 153 -3.10 22.16 -17.27
CA VAL A 153 -3.11 20.70 -17.18
C VAL A 153 -4.28 20.20 -18.01
N ASN A 154 -3.95 19.59 -19.15
CA ASN A 154 -4.93 18.98 -20.06
C ASN A 154 -5.37 17.63 -19.46
N VAL A 155 -6.50 17.63 -18.75
CA VAL A 155 -7.11 16.44 -18.18
C VAL A 155 -7.82 15.68 -19.32
N VAL A 156 -7.20 14.59 -19.79
CA VAL A 156 -7.85 13.64 -20.71
C VAL A 156 -8.81 12.77 -19.90
N PRO A 157 -10.12 12.76 -20.18
CA PRO A 157 -11.07 11.89 -19.50
C PRO A 157 -10.93 10.43 -19.97
N PRO A 158 -10.74 9.46 -19.07
CA PRO A 158 -10.78 8.05 -19.43
C PRO A 158 -12.23 7.55 -19.47
N GLY A 159 -12.76 7.24 -20.66
CA GLY A 159 -14.09 6.61 -20.73
C GLY A 159 -14.69 6.50 -22.13
N ALA A 160 -14.08 5.73 -23.02
CA ALA A 160 -14.76 5.21 -24.21
C ALA A 160 -14.79 3.66 -24.13
N PRO A 161 -15.96 3.02 -23.97
CA PRO A 161 -16.07 1.58 -24.08
C PRO A 161 -16.00 1.15 -25.56
N LYS A 162 -15.28 0.06 -25.83
CA LYS A 162 -15.42 -0.74 -27.06
C LYS A 162 -16.19 -1.99 -26.73
#